data_AF-A0A1J7IUS0-F1
#
_entry.id   AF-A0A1J7IUS0-F1
#
_cell.length_a   1.000
_cell.length_b   1.000
_cell.length_c   1.000
_cell.angle_alpha   90.00
_cell.angle_beta   90.00
_cell.angle_gamma   90.00
#
_symmetry.space_group_name_H-M   'P 1'
#
loop_
_entity.id
_entity.type
_entity.pdbx_description
1 polymer ?
#
loop_
_entity_poly.entity_id
_entity_poly.type
_entity_poly.pdbx_seq_one_letter_code
_entity_poly.pdbx_strand_id
1 'polypeptide(L)'
;MASLCLNSLSLPPSSQPRKLIQTSLSSSSSLIIDNNNNNNHSATNALKPIVVNGDPPSFVSAPGRRILAVGDLHGDLKKARSALEMAGVLSSDGQDLWTGGEAVLVQLGDILDRGEDEIAILSLLKSLGEQAKAEGGAIFQVNGNHETMNVEGDFRFVDSGGFDECDGFVEYINASEDAWDETFTGWLDVSERWKEERTMSRSYWGPWDLVKRQKGVIARSILFRPGGPLARELSRHPVVLVVNDWVFCHGGLLPHHVEYGIERMNKEVSEWMRGLNENDNTLPFIATRGYDSVVWNRLYSRDSPDLVDYQAKQVSSILEETLHAVGAKAMVVGHTPQTIGVNCKYNCSIWRIDVGMSSGVLNSRPEVLEIIDNTARVIRSKRDSYIELQAAAYT
;
A
#
# COMPACT_ATOMS: atom_id res chain seq x y z
N MET A 1 -37.71 37.50 35.80
CA MET A 1 -39.05 37.53 35.14
C MET A 1 -38.84 37.95 33.69
N ALA A 2 -39.59 37.34 32.76
CA ALA A 2 -39.37 37.20 31.29
C ALA A 2 -38.50 35.96 30.95
N SER A 3 -38.97 34.78 30.50
CA SER A 3 -40.17 34.26 29.81
C SER A 3 -40.20 34.42 28.27
N LEU A 4 -40.04 33.26 27.61
CA LEU A 4 -40.57 32.80 26.30
C LEU A 4 -39.93 33.42 25.02
N CYS A 5 -39.68 32.73 23.90
CA CYS A 5 -40.23 31.51 23.30
C CYS A 5 -39.17 30.73 22.48
N LEU A 6 -39.34 29.40 22.41
CA LEU A 6 -38.69 28.49 21.46
C LEU A 6 -39.51 28.45 20.16
N ASN A 7 -38.85 28.58 19.00
CA ASN A 7 -39.45 28.32 17.68
C ASN A 7 -39.02 26.94 17.17
N SER A 8 -40.01 26.09 16.94
CA SER A 8 -39.94 24.79 16.29
C SER A 8 -39.83 24.94 14.77
N LEU A 9 -38.83 24.30 14.14
CA LEU A 9 -38.74 24.15 12.68
C LEU A 9 -39.24 22.76 12.26
N SER A 10 -39.96 22.74 11.15
CA SER A 10 -40.76 21.63 10.62
C SER A 10 -39.93 20.59 9.87
N LEU A 11 -40.29 19.31 10.04
CA LEU A 11 -39.74 18.17 9.29
C LEU A 11 -40.32 18.10 7.85
N PRO A 12 -39.52 17.70 6.84
CA PRO A 12 -40.01 17.45 5.49
C PRO A 12 -40.71 16.08 5.36
N PRO A 13 -41.63 15.90 4.38
CA PRO A 13 -42.46 14.70 4.28
C PRO A 13 -41.73 13.50 3.65
N SER A 14 -42.17 12.31 4.05
CA SER A 14 -41.72 11.00 3.60
C SER A 14 -42.10 10.70 2.14
N SER A 15 -41.14 10.33 1.30
CA SER A 15 -41.36 9.81 -0.05
C SER A 15 -41.30 8.28 -0.06
N GLN A 16 -42.45 7.62 -0.26
CA GLN A 16 -42.53 6.19 -0.61
C GLN A 16 -42.21 5.95 -2.09
N PRO A 17 -41.66 4.77 -2.47
CA PRO A 17 -41.18 4.51 -3.83
C PRO A 17 -42.31 4.12 -4.79
N ARG A 18 -42.28 4.73 -5.99
CA ARG A 18 -43.17 4.45 -7.12
C ARG A 18 -42.65 3.27 -7.95
N LYS A 19 -43.47 2.24 -8.13
CA LYS A 19 -43.32 1.17 -9.14
C LYS A 19 -43.32 1.77 -10.56
N LEU A 20 -42.36 1.37 -11.39
CA LEU A 20 -42.36 1.50 -12.86
C LEU A 20 -41.79 0.19 -13.41
N ILE A 21 -42.64 -0.76 -13.79
CA ILE A 21 -43.09 -1.05 -15.16
C ILE A 21 -41.93 -1.38 -16.09
N GLN A 22 -41.79 -2.68 -16.32
CA GLN A 22 -40.96 -3.36 -17.30
C GLN A 22 -41.49 -3.05 -18.70
N THR A 23 -40.68 -2.42 -19.54
CA THR A 23 -40.91 -2.37 -20.99
C THR A 23 -39.77 -3.10 -21.68
N SER A 24 -40.13 -4.26 -22.24
CA SER A 24 -39.35 -5.07 -23.15
C SER A 24 -39.05 -4.30 -24.44
N LEU A 25 -37.77 -4.17 -24.78
CA LEU A 25 -37.33 -3.88 -26.14
C LEU A 25 -36.38 -4.99 -26.58
N SER A 26 -36.90 -5.80 -27.49
CA SER A 26 -36.23 -6.83 -28.26
C SER A 26 -35.19 -6.19 -29.18
N SER A 27 -33.92 -6.56 -29.03
CA SER A 27 -32.92 -6.42 -30.09
C SER A 27 -32.58 -7.81 -30.62
N SER A 28 -32.97 -8.02 -31.86
CA SER A 28 -32.80 -9.18 -32.72
C SER A 28 -31.40 -9.78 -32.71
N SER A 29 -31.34 -11.07 -32.41
CA SER A 29 -30.24 -11.98 -32.65
C SER A 29 -30.09 -12.26 -34.15
N SER A 30 -29.01 -11.80 -34.76
CA SER A 30 -28.54 -12.31 -36.05
C SER A 30 -27.63 -13.52 -35.80
N LEU A 31 -28.20 -14.70 -36.05
CA LEU A 31 -27.49 -15.97 -36.14
C LEU A 31 -26.53 -15.93 -37.35
N ILE A 32 -25.23 -15.96 -37.09
CA ILE A 32 -24.26 -16.45 -38.06
C ILE A 32 -23.93 -17.88 -37.64
N ILE A 33 -24.44 -18.81 -38.44
CA ILE A 33 -24.05 -20.22 -38.41
C ILE A 33 -22.75 -20.31 -39.18
N ASP A 34 -21.64 -20.58 -38.50
CA ASP A 34 -20.45 -21.14 -39.15
C ASP A 34 -20.17 -22.53 -38.56
N ASN A 35 -20.24 -23.50 -39.46
CA ASN A 35 -20.10 -24.92 -39.21
C ASN A 35 -18.63 -25.32 -39.47
N ASN A 36 -18.03 -25.97 -38.47
CA ASN A 36 -16.84 -26.84 -38.55
C ASN A 36 -15.57 -26.34 -39.25
N ASN A 37 -14.50 -26.19 -38.46
CA ASN A 37 -13.31 -27.01 -38.71
C ASN A 37 -12.49 -27.25 -37.44
N ASN A 38 -12.13 -28.51 -37.25
CA ASN A 38 -11.23 -29.02 -36.22
C ASN A 38 -9.92 -28.23 -36.18
N ASN A 39 -9.65 -27.59 -35.04
CA ASN A 39 -8.30 -27.33 -34.57
C ASN A 39 -8.30 -27.46 -33.05
N ASN A 40 -7.96 -28.65 -32.57
CA ASN A 40 -7.45 -28.85 -31.21
C ASN A 40 -6.08 -28.17 -31.12
N HIS A 41 -6.09 -26.84 -31.04
CA HIS A 41 -5.02 -26.10 -30.41
C HIS A 41 -5.46 -25.80 -28.99
N SER A 42 -4.72 -26.35 -28.03
CA SER A 42 -4.73 -26.01 -26.62
C SER A 42 -5.14 -24.56 -26.42
N ALA A 43 -6.39 -24.33 -26.00
CA ALA A 43 -6.79 -23.05 -25.46
C ALA A 43 -5.86 -22.82 -24.27
N THR A 44 -4.89 -21.93 -24.42
CA THR A 44 -4.13 -21.40 -23.31
C THR A 44 -5.17 -20.92 -22.30
N ASN A 45 -5.19 -21.52 -21.11
CA ASN A 45 -6.05 -21.08 -20.02
C ASN A 45 -5.58 -19.69 -19.56
N ALA A 46 -5.88 -18.66 -20.34
CA ALA A 46 -5.61 -17.28 -19.98
C ALA A 46 -6.32 -16.98 -18.65
N LEU A 47 -5.59 -16.43 -17.69
CA LEU A 47 -6.16 -16.03 -16.41
C LEU A 47 -7.24 -14.98 -16.65
N LYS A 48 -8.32 -15.02 -15.85
CA LYS A 48 -9.34 -13.96 -15.89
C LYS A 48 -8.69 -12.60 -15.57
N PRO A 49 -9.18 -11.48 -16.09
CA PRO A 49 -8.56 -10.18 -15.85
C PRO A 49 -8.55 -9.80 -14.37
N ILE A 50 -7.57 -8.98 -13.97
CA ILE A 50 -7.60 -8.30 -12.67
C ILE A 50 -8.73 -7.27 -12.69
N VAL A 51 -9.64 -7.35 -11.72
CA VAL A 51 -10.74 -6.39 -11.57
C VAL A 51 -10.52 -5.59 -10.30
N VAL A 52 -10.47 -4.27 -10.42
CA VAL A 52 -10.25 -3.34 -9.31
C VAL A 52 -11.53 -2.56 -9.04
N ASN A 53 -11.98 -2.54 -7.79
CA ASN A 53 -13.11 -1.74 -7.31
C ASN A 53 -12.65 -0.77 -6.23
N GLY A 54 -13.16 0.46 -6.29
CA GLY A 54 -12.79 1.58 -5.42
C GLY A 54 -11.71 2.49 -6.04
N ASP A 55 -11.74 3.77 -5.66
CA ASP A 55 -10.70 4.76 -5.94
C ASP A 55 -10.42 5.55 -4.64
N PRO A 56 -9.32 5.22 -3.92
CA PRO A 56 -8.26 4.29 -4.30
C PRO A 56 -8.70 2.79 -4.22
N PRO A 57 -7.93 1.87 -4.85
CA PRO A 57 -8.27 0.44 -4.93
C PRO A 57 -8.61 -0.16 -3.56
N SER A 58 -9.83 -0.65 -3.38
CA SER A 58 -10.29 -1.20 -2.10
C SER A 58 -10.50 -2.70 -2.17
N PHE A 59 -11.10 -3.20 -3.26
CA PHE A 59 -11.33 -4.62 -3.51
C PHE A 59 -10.82 -5.02 -4.89
N VAL A 60 -9.93 -5.99 -4.94
CA VAL A 60 -9.27 -6.49 -6.15
C VAL A 60 -9.55 -7.97 -6.32
N SER A 61 -10.08 -8.36 -7.47
CA SER A 61 -10.15 -9.76 -7.88
C SER A 61 -8.99 -10.08 -8.81
N ALA A 62 -8.15 -11.03 -8.40
CA ALA A 62 -6.98 -11.50 -9.14
C ALA A 62 -6.93 -13.05 -9.10
N PRO A 63 -7.93 -13.74 -9.69
CA PRO A 63 -8.07 -15.19 -9.55
C PRO A 63 -6.94 -15.95 -10.25
N GLY A 64 -6.42 -16.99 -9.60
CA GLY A 64 -5.34 -17.85 -10.12
C GLY A 64 -3.98 -17.16 -10.25
N ARG A 65 -3.84 -15.90 -9.80
CA ARG A 65 -2.56 -15.20 -9.79
C ARG A 65 -1.80 -15.46 -8.51
N ARG A 66 -0.48 -15.52 -8.67
CA ARG A 66 0.50 -15.44 -7.57
C ARG A 66 0.43 -14.04 -6.96
N ILE A 67 0.12 -13.96 -5.66
CA ILE A 67 0.15 -12.71 -4.89
C ILE A 67 1.42 -12.70 -4.04
N LEU A 68 2.16 -11.60 -4.06
CA LEU A 68 3.38 -11.40 -3.28
C LEU A 68 3.19 -10.20 -2.38
N ALA A 69 3.65 -10.27 -1.13
CA ALA A 69 3.62 -9.15 -0.22
C ALA A 69 4.98 -8.85 0.39
N VAL A 70 5.35 -7.57 0.35
CA VAL A 70 6.61 -7.02 0.88
C VAL A 70 6.29 -6.04 2.00
N GLY A 71 6.99 -6.17 3.12
CA GLY A 71 6.84 -5.31 4.29
C GLY A 71 7.50 -3.94 4.14
N ASP A 72 7.75 -3.32 5.28
CA ASP A 72 8.23 -1.96 5.46
C ASP A 72 9.64 -1.76 4.86
N LEU A 73 9.82 -0.68 4.09
CA LEU A 73 11.02 -0.43 3.28
C LEU A 73 11.88 0.72 3.81
N HIS A 74 11.27 1.74 4.42
CA HIS A 74 11.96 2.77 5.20
C HIS A 74 13.20 3.36 4.53
N GLY A 75 13.02 3.88 3.32
CA GLY A 75 14.02 4.61 2.55
C GLY A 75 15.28 3.82 2.20
N ASP A 76 15.26 2.49 2.25
CA ASP A 76 16.41 1.63 1.95
C ASP A 76 16.23 0.93 0.58
N LEU A 77 16.62 1.60 -0.49
CA LEU A 77 16.43 1.12 -1.87
C LEU A 77 17.18 -0.19 -2.13
N LYS A 78 18.32 -0.41 -1.48
CA LYS A 78 19.08 -1.66 -1.62
C LYS A 78 18.31 -2.83 -1.04
N LYS A 79 17.68 -2.66 0.12
CA LYS A 79 16.80 -3.68 0.73
C LYS A 79 15.53 -3.87 -0.10
N ALA A 80 14.94 -2.79 -0.62
CA ALA A 80 13.78 -2.85 -1.52
C ALA A 80 14.08 -3.69 -2.78
N ARG A 81 15.14 -3.36 -3.53
CA ARG A 81 15.59 -4.15 -4.69
C ARG A 81 15.86 -5.60 -4.31
N SER A 82 16.56 -5.84 -3.20
CA SER A 82 16.84 -7.20 -2.74
C SER A 82 15.57 -8.01 -2.41
N ALA A 83 14.53 -7.38 -1.86
CA ALA A 83 13.25 -8.04 -1.60
C ALA A 83 12.51 -8.37 -2.91
N LEU A 84 12.45 -7.42 -3.85
CA LEU A 84 11.77 -7.58 -5.13
C LEU A 84 12.47 -8.62 -6.03
N GLU A 85 13.80 -8.62 -6.08
CA GLU A 85 14.57 -9.66 -6.76
C GLU A 85 14.36 -11.05 -6.13
N MET A 86 14.28 -11.10 -4.80
CA MET A 86 14.03 -12.36 -4.08
C MET A 86 12.62 -12.89 -4.37
N ALA A 87 11.64 -11.99 -4.48
CA ALA A 87 10.28 -12.32 -4.89
C ALA A 87 10.19 -12.79 -6.36
N GLY A 88 11.23 -12.52 -7.17
CA GLY A 88 11.23 -12.81 -8.60
C GLY A 88 10.31 -11.87 -9.38
N VAL A 89 10.24 -10.60 -8.97
CA VAL A 89 9.47 -9.55 -9.67
C VAL A 89 10.32 -8.40 -10.17
N LEU A 90 11.62 -8.41 -9.85
CA LEU A 90 12.62 -7.45 -10.32
C LEU A 90 13.80 -8.19 -10.95
N SER A 91 14.29 -7.69 -12.08
CA SER A 91 15.48 -8.20 -12.74
C SER A 91 16.73 -8.07 -11.86
N SER A 92 17.63 -9.06 -11.92
CA SER A 92 18.86 -9.06 -11.11
C SER A 92 20.08 -8.52 -11.86
N ASP A 93 19.88 -7.94 -13.03
CA ASP A 93 20.91 -7.35 -13.89
C ASP A 93 21.10 -5.85 -13.65
N GLY A 94 20.36 -5.27 -12.70
CA GLY A 94 20.40 -3.85 -12.35
C GLY A 94 19.64 -2.94 -13.31
N GLN A 95 18.83 -3.48 -14.22
CA GLN A 95 18.01 -2.69 -15.16
C GLN A 95 16.64 -2.28 -14.59
N ASP A 96 16.33 -2.70 -13.37
CA ASP A 96 15.04 -2.44 -12.69
C ASP A 96 13.80 -2.80 -13.55
N LEU A 97 13.84 -3.97 -14.20
CA LEU A 97 12.76 -4.48 -15.05
C LEU A 97 11.81 -5.40 -14.29
N TRP A 98 10.51 -5.28 -14.55
CA TRP A 98 9.50 -6.21 -14.04
C TRP A 98 9.73 -7.60 -14.63
N THR A 99 9.77 -8.61 -13.76
CA THR A 99 9.93 -10.03 -14.13
C THR A 99 8.84 -10.92 -13.56
N GLY A 100 7.83 -10.32 -12.94
CA GLY A 100 6.76 -11.01 -12.24
C GLY A 100 5.65 -11.56 -13.15
N GLY A 101 5.66 -11.26 -14.45
CA GLY A 101 4.60 -11.64 -15.38
C GLY A 101 3.23 -11.17 -14.89
N GLU A 102 2.28 -12.11 -14.80
CA GLU A 102 0.91 -11.86 -14.32
C GLU A 102 0.77 -11.77 -12.79
N ALA A 103 1.87 -11.75 -12.02
CA ALA A 103 1.80 -11.68 -10.56
C ALA A 103 1.21 -10.36 -10.04
N VAL A 104 0.64 -10.41 -8.83
CA VAL A 104 0.22 -9.22 -8.07
C VAL A 104 1.20 -9.01 -6.93
N LEU A 105 1.82 -7.83 -6.86
CA LEU A 105 2.64 -7.40 -5.72
C LEU A 105 1.84 -6.44 -4.83
N VAL A 106 1.93 -6.63 -3.52
CA VAL A 106 1.40 -5.72 -2.50
C VAL A 106 2.55 -5.23 -1.61
N GLN A 107 2.80 -3.92 -1.59
CA GLN A 107 3.73 -3.30 -0.65
C GLN A 107 2.94 -2.73 0.55
N LEU A 108 3.33 -3.08 1.77
CA LEU A 108 2.52 -2.84 2.99
C LEU A 108 2.70 -1.47 3.68
N GLY A 109 3.11 -0.43 2.95
CA GLY A 109 3.33 0.91 3.52
C GLY A 109 4.67 1.05 4.22
N ASP A 110 4.91 2.21 4.82
CA ASP A 110 6.20 2.60 5.42
C ASP A 110 7.36 2.47 4.42
N ILE A 111 7.19 3.14 3.28
CA ILE A 111 8.27 3.40 2.34
C ILE A 111 9.12 4.57 2.83
N LEU A 112 8.47 5.57 3.42
CA LEU A 112 9.10 6.78 3.89
C LEU A 112 9.89 6.61 5.21
N ASP A 113 10.71 7.61 5.48
CA ASP A 113 11.53 7.85 6.66
C ASP A 113 12.64 6.79 6.91
N ARG A 114 13.49 7.07 7.91
CA ARG A 114 14.63 6.25 8.39
C ARG A 114 15.79 6.02 7.41
N GLY A 115 15.53 6.07 6.10
CA GLY A 115 16.51 5.98 5.04
C GLY A 115 16.54 7.23 4.17
N GLU A 116 17.27 7.17 3.06
CA GLU A 116 17.55 8.31 2.19
C GLU A 116 17.14 8.13 0.72
N ASP A 117 16.58 6.97 0.36
CA ASP A 117 16.10 6.64 -1.00
C ASP A 117 14.55 6.56 -1.04
N GLU A 118 13.86 7.44 -0.34
CA GLU A 118 12.41 7.37 -0.15
C GLU A 118 11.66 7.60 -1.48
N ILE A 119 12.00 8.68 -2.19
CA ILE A 119 11.36 9.05 -3.46
C ILE A 119 11.82 8.10 -4.57
N ALA A 120 13.09 7.66 -4.54
CA ALA A 120 13.59 6.64 -5.46
C ALA A 120 12.82 5.32 -5.36
N ILE A 121 12.47 4.85 -4.16
CA ILE A 121 11.63 3.65 -3.99
C ILE A 121 10.22 3.87 -4.55
N LEU A 122 9.59 5.02 -4.29
CA LEU A 122 8.27 5.33 -4.84
C LEU A 122 8.30 5.39 -6.38
N SER A 123 9.35 5.99 -6.96
CA SER A 123 9.62 6.04 -8.40
C SER A 123 9.78 4.64 -9.00
N LEU A 124 10.56 3.77 -8.34
CA LEU A 124 10.76 2.37 -8.74
C LEU A 124 9.43 1.61 -8.78
N LEU A 125 8.64 1.68 -7.70
CA LEU A 125 7.38 0.94 -7.62
C LEU A 125 6.35 1.45 -8.63
N LYS A 126 6.33 2.76 -8.91
CA LYS A 126 5.50 3.35 -9.98
C LYS A 126 5.89 2.79 -11.35
N SER A 127 7.19 2.82 -11.70
CA SER A 127 7.70 2.29 -12.97
C SER A 127 7.39 0.79 -13.12
N LEU A 128 7.68 -0.01 -12.10
CA LEU A 128 7.37 -1.43 -12.11
C LEU A 128 5.86 -1.70 -12.20
N GLY A 129 5.02 -0.82 -11.64
CA GLY A 129 3.56 -0.93 -11.72
C GLY A 129 3.05 -0.77 -13.16
N GLU A 130 3.64 0.13 -13.93
CA GLU A 130 3.34 0.32 -15.35
C GLU A 130 3.78 -0.89 -16.18
N GLN A 131 4.98 -1.40 -15.92
CA GLN A 131 5.51 -2.61 -16.56
C GLN A 131 4.67 -3.85 -16.22
N ALA A 132 4.33 -4.06 -14.95
CA ALA A 132 3.49 -5.16 -14.49
C ALA A 132 2.13 -5.16 -15.18
N LYS A 133 1.50 -3.98 -15.29
CA LYS A 133 0.22 -3.82 -15.98
C LYS A 133 0.30 -4.22 -17.46
N ALA A 134 1.41 -3.89 -18.13
CA ALA A 134 1.63 -4.29 -19.53
C ALA A 134 1.75 -5.82 -19.70
N GLU A 135 2.19 -6.53 -18.67
CA GLU A 135 2.32 -8.00 -18.64
C GLU A 135 1.11 -8.73 -18.01
N GLY A 136 0.04 -8.01 -17.65
CA GLY A 136 -1.15 -8.60 -17.03
C GLY A 136 -1.04 -8.85 -15.51
N GLY A 137 0.04 -8.36 -14.89
CA GLY A 137 0.23 -8.27 -13.45
C GLY A 137 -0.21 -6.92 -12.88
N ALA A 138 0.09 -6.69 -11.60
CA ALA A 138 -0.19 -5.41 -10.93
C ALA A 138 0.70 -5.19 -9.71
N ILE A 139 0.89 -3.93 -9.35
CA ILE A 139 1.47 -3.52 -8.06
C ILE A 139 0.43 -2.66 -7.33
N PHE A 140 0.21 -2.98 -6.06
CA PHE A 140 -0.57 -2.17 -5.15
C PHE A 140 0.30 -1.78 -3.95
N GLN A 141 0.16 -0.54 -3.51
CA GLN A 141 0.77 -0.04 -2.28
C GLN A 141 -0.36 0.29 -1.32
N VAL A 142 -0.16 0.05 -0.02
CA VAL A 142 -1.03 0.60 1.03
C VAL A 142 -0.27 1.71 1.76
N ASN A 143 -0.98 2.72 2.26
CA ASN A 143 -0.38 3.76 3.08
C ASN A 143 -0.12 3.25 4.50
N GLY A 144 1.11 3.42 4.98
CA GLY A 144 1.53 3.18 6.35
C GLY A 144 1.46 4.42 7.22
N ASN A 145 1.94 4.32 8.46
CA ASN A 145 1.88 5.46 9.35
C ASN A 145 2.89 6.53 8.92
N HIS A 146 4.03 6.16 8.35
CA HIS A 146 5.03 7.12 7.89
C HIS A 146 4.54 7.95 6.70
N GLU A 147 3.76 7.37 5.78
CA GLU A 147 3.10 8.15 4.72
C GLU A 147 2.13 9.19 5.31
N THR A 148 1.28 8.77 6.26
CA THR A 148 0.31 9.69 6.88
C THR A 148 0.97 10.77 7.74
N MET A 149 2.04 10.44 8.48
CA MET A 149 2.81 11.39 9.27
C MET A 149 3.44 12.47 8.39
N ASN A 150 4.05 12.08 7.27
CA ASN A 150 4.65 13.04 6.35
C ASN A 150 3.62 13.97 5.73
N VAL A 151 2.41 13.47 5.42
CA VAL A 151 1.32 14.32 4.96
C VAL A 151 0.81 15.26 6.05
N GLU A 152 0.79 14.83 7.31
CA GLU A 152 0.49 15.70 8.46
C GLU A 152 1.56 16.78 8.71
N GLY A 153 2.76 16.64 8.11
CA GLY A 153 3.91 17.50 8.37
C GLY A 153 4.72 17.08 9.60
N ASP A 154 4.53 15.84 10.06
CA ASP A 154 5.29 15.24 11.14
C ASP A 154 6.53 14.51 10.58
N PHE A 155 7.67 15.20 10.65
CA PHE A 155 8.94 14.73 10.09
C PHE A 155 9.91 14.18 11.15
N ARG A 156 9.41 13.72 12.31
CA ARG A 156 10.26 13.29 13.44
C ARG A 156 11.18 12.11 13.14
N PHE A 157 10.88 11.29 12.13
CA PHE A 157 11.65 10.09 11.77
C PHE A 157 12.45 10.20 10.46
N VAL A 158 12.43 11.36 9.82
CA VAL A 158 13.10 11.60 8.54
C VAL A 158 14.62 11.64 8.75
N ASP A 159 15.36 10.87 7.96
CA ASP A 159 16.82 10.96 7.93
C ASP A 159 17.28 12.26 7.25
N SER A 160 18.47 12.74 7.60
CA SER A 160 19.10 13.86 6.89
C SER A 160 19.16 13.66 5.37
N GLY A 161 19.42 12.43 4.91
CA GLY A 161 19.45 12.06 3.50
C GLY A 161 18.07 12.16 2.83
N GLY A 162 16.98 11.90 3.55
CA GLY A 162 15.61 12.05 3.06
C GLY A 162 15.20 13.51 2.83
N PHE A 163 15.61 14.42 3.72
CA PHE A 163 15.46 15.87 3.47
C PHE A 163 16.28 16.33 2.28
N ASP A 164 17.49 15.78 2.15
CA ASP A 164 18.38 16.03 1.04
C ASP A 164 17.74 15.59 -0.28
N GLU A 165 17.16 14.37 -0.33
CA GLU A 165 16.49 13.83 -1.51
C GLU A 165 15.31 14.71 -1.93
N CYS A 166 14.51 15.20 -0.97
CA CYS A 166 13.39 16.12 -1.24
C CYS A 166 13.85 17.42 -1.91
N ASP A 167 14.96 18.01 -1.44
CA ASP A 167 15.56 19.23 -2.02
C ASP A 167 15.96 18.99 -3.49
N GLY A 168 16.66 17.87 -3.75
CA GLY A 168 17.04 17.48 -5.10
C GLY A 168 15.85 17.18 -6.02
N PHE A 169 14.84 16.49 -5.49
CA PHE A 169 13.63 16.16 -6.25
C PHE A 169 12.85 17.42 -6.62
N VAL A 170 12.76 18.42 -5.74
CA VAL A 170 12.15 19.72 -6.06
C VAL A 170 12.92 20.43 -7.19
N GLU A 171 14.25 20.41 -7.17
CA GLU A 171 15.04 20.97 -8.28
C GLU A 171 14.78 20.24 -9.59
N TYR A 172 14.70 18.91 -9.54
CA TYR A 172 14.44 18.04 -10.69
C TYR A 172 13.06 18.29 -11.31
N ILE A 173 11.98 18.24 -10.54
CA ILE A 173 10.62 18.43 -11.08
C ILE A 173 10.38 19.85 -11.60
N ASN A 174 11.07 20.86 -11.07
CA ASN A 174 10.98 22.24 -11.58
C ASN A 174 11.73 22.44 -12.91
N ALA A 175 12.65 21.52 -13.26
CA ALA A 175 13.37 21.54 -14.52
C ALA A 175 12.69 20.72 -15.63
N SER A 176 11.69 19.90 -15.28
CA SER A 176 10.95 19.05 -16.22
C SER A 176 9.79 19.77 -16.89
N GLU A 177 9.43 19.32 -18.09
CA GLU A 177 8.18 19.70 -18.76
C GLU A 177 6.98 19.01 -18.06
N ASP A 178 5.77 19.58 -18.14
CA ASP A 178 4.57 19.29 -17.29
C ASP A 178 4.03 17.83 -17.25
N ALA A 179 4.78 16.81 -17.70
CA ALA A 179 4.42 15.40 -17.64
C ALA A 179 4.84 14.75 -16.30
N TRP A 180 3.95 14.81 -15.31
CA TRP A 180 4.22 14.28 -13.95
C TRP A 180 4.60 12.79 -13.93
N ASP A 181 3.87 11.90 -14.60
CA ASP A 181 4.12 10.44 -14.54
C ASP A 181 5.51 10.07 -15.10
N GLU A 182 5.90 10.65 -16.23
CA GLU A 182 7.23 10.44 -16.83
C GLU A 182 8.34 11.05 -15.97
N THR A 183 8.12 12.27 -15.48
CA THR A 183 9.07 12.92 -14.57
C THR A 183 9.25 12.11 -13.30
N PHE A 184 8.16 11.66 -12.68
CA PHE A 184 8.21 10.97 -11.41
C PHE A 184 8.93 9.62 -11.52
N THR A 185 8.64 8.84 -12.57
CA THR A 185 9.33 7.56 -12.82
C THR A 185 10.80 7.73 -13.21
N GLY A 186 11.15 8.83 -13.87
CA GLY A 186 12.53 9.16 -14.22
C GLY A 186 13.42 9.55 -13.04
N TRP A 187 12.84 9.85 -11.86
CA TRP A 187 13.64 10.20 -10.68
C TRP A 187 14.60 9.07 -10.27
N LEU A 188 14.18 7.81 -10.39
CA LEU A 188 15.00 6.65 -10.04
C LEU A 188 16.38 6.71 -10.72
N ASP A 189 16.41 6.94 -12.03
CA ASP A 189 17.65 6.99 -12.82
C ASP A 189 18.54 8.20 -12.46
N VAL A 190 17.91 9.32 -12.09
CA VAL A 190 18.61 10.57 -11.77
C VAL A 190 19.13 10.57 -10.33
N SER A 191 18.39 9.93 -9.41
CA SER A 191 18.63 9.99 -7.97
C SER A 191 20.00 9.44 -7.58
N GLU A 192 20.44 8.32 -8.17
CA GLU A 192 21.74 7.72 -7.87
C GLU A 192 22.89 8.66 -8.26
N ARG A 193 22.84 9.19 -9.49
CA ARG A 193 23.83 10.14 -10.00
C ARG A 193 23.84 11.42 -9.16
N TRP A 194 22.67 11.94 -8.84
CA TRP A 194 22.53 13.13 -8.01
C TRP A 194 23.14 12.93 -6.61
N LYS A 195 23.00 11.75 -6.00
CA LYS A 195 23.64 11.41 -4.72
C LYS A 195 25.17 11.37 -4.81
N GLU A 196 25.72 10.81 -5.88
CA GLU A 196 27.16 10.76 -6.12
C GLU A 196 27.76 12.17 -6.23
N GLU A 197 27.17 13.02 -7.08
CA GLU A 197 27.60 14.41 -7.28
C GLU A 197 27.54 15.23 -5.97
N ARG A 198 26.51 15.00 -5.14
CA ARG A 198 26.37 15.63 -3.83
C ARG A 198 27.37 15.12 -2.80
N THR A 199 27.68 13.83 -2.82
CA THR A 199 28.69 13.23 -1.92
C THR A 199 30.09 13.78 -2.23
N MET A 200 30.41 13.99 -3.50
CA MET A 200 31.70 14.56 -3.92
C MET A 200 31.85 16.05 -3.59
N SER A 201 30.75 16.81 -3.52
CA SER A 201 30.76 18.26 -3.24
C SER A 201 30.69 18.62 -1.74
N ARG A 202 30.74 17.63 -0.84
CA ARG A 202 30.64 17.81 0.62
C ARG A 202 31.87 18.54 1.19
N SER A 203 31.87 19.88 1.12
CA SER A 203 32.80 20.74 1.87
C SER A 203 32.23 21.01 3.26
N TYR A 204 32.91 20.53 4.30
CA TYR A 204 32.42 20.54 5.68
C TYR A 204 32.53 21.94 6.31
N TRP A 205 31.50 22.79 6.17
CA TRP A 205 31.41 24.11 6.83
C TRP A 205 30.04 24.31 7.49
N GLY A 206 30.03 24.53 8.81
CA GLY A 206 28.84 24.50 9.68
C GLY A 206 27.65 25.42 9.34
N PRO A 207 27.83 26.69 8.88
CA PRO A 207 26.69 27.56 8.56
C PRO A 207 25.88 27.09 7.35
N TRP A 208 26.55 26.44 6.38
CA TRP A 208 25.92 25.90 5.18
C TRP A 208 25.02 24.71 5.48
N ASP A 209 25.33 23.96 6.54
CA ASP A 209 24.58 22.78 6.96
C ASP A 209 23.19 23.15 7.52
N LEU A 210 23.09 24.27 8.26
CA LEU A 210 21.80 24.76 8.77
C LEU A 210 20.89 25.24 7.63
N VAL A 211 21.42 26.00 6.68
CA VAL A 211 20.65 26.50 5.52
C VAL A 211 20.20 25.33 4.64
N LYS A 212 21.09 24.38 4.38
CA LYS A 212 20.80 23.15 3.63
C LYS A 212 19.68 22.34 4.28
N ARG A 213 19.75 22.15 5.61
CA ARG A 213 18.70 21.48 6.37
C ARG A 213 17.36 22.22 6.29
N GLN A 214 17.36 23.55 6.38
CA GLN A 214 16.13 24.35 6.23
C GLN A 214 15.51 24.19 4.84
N LYS A 215 16.33 24.20 3.78
CA LYS A 215 15.86 23.96 2.41
C LYS A 215 15.20 22.58 2.27
N GLY A 216 15.85 21.52 2.73
CA GLY A 216 15.28 20.16 2.68
C GLY A 216 13.97 20.02 3.45
N VAL A 217 13.85 20.66 4.63
CA VAL A 217 12.59 20.69 5.40
C VAL A 217 11.48 21.42 4.63
N ILE A 218 11.79 22.56 4.00
CA ILE A 218 10.84 23.31 3.16
C ILE A 218 10.42 22.48 1.95
N ALA A 219 11.37 21.87 1.24
CA ALA A 219 11.12 21.01 0.10
C ALA A 219 10.18 19.86 0.47
N ARG A 220 10.49 19.12 1.54
CA ARG A 220 9.64 18.04 2.05
C ARG A 220 8.23 18.53 2.40
N SER A 221 8.13 19.70 3.06
CA SER A 221 6.84 20.31 3.38
C SER A 221 6.01 20.64 2.13
N ILE A 222 6.65 21.13 1.06
CA ILE A 222 5.97 21.42 -0.22
C ILE A 222 5.48 20.14 -0.88
N LEU A 223 6.31 19.09 -0.87
CA LEU A 223 6.02 17.82 -1.52
C LEU A 223 4.89 17.04 -0.82
N PHE A 224 4.91 16.97 0.51
CA PHE A 224 4.04 16.08 1.28
C PHE A 224 2.83 16.74 1.94
N ARG A 225 2.76 18.07 2.11
CA ARG A 225 1.54 18.70 2.64
C ARG A 225 0.31 18.28 1.81
N PRO A 226 -0.91 18.28 2.38
CA PRO A 226 -2.13 18.02 1.61
C PRO A 226 -2.18 18.82 0.29
N GLY A 227 -2.39 18.13 -0.82
CA GLY A 227 -2.38 18.70 -2.17
C GLY A 227 -0.98 18.91 -2.80
N GLY A 228 0.09 18.64 -2.06
CA GLY A 228 1.45 18.55 -2.58
C GLY A 228 1.61 17.38 -3.55
N PRO A 229 2.62 17.41 -4.45
CA PRO A 229 2.78 16.41 -5.50
C PRO A 229 2.97 14.98 -4.97
N LEU A 230 3.81 14.78 -3.95
CA LEU A 230 3.98 13.45 -3.36
C LEU A 230 2.78 13.04 -2.51
N ALA A 231 2.12 13.98 -1.83
CA ALA A 231 0.86 13.69 -1.13
C ALA A 231 -0.22 13.19 -2.10
N ARG A 232 -0.31 13.78 -3.29
CA ARG A 232 -1.22 13.35 -4.35
C ARG A 232 -0.87 11.97 -4.89
N GLU A 233 0.40 11.61 -5.01
CA GLU A 233 0.77 10.23 -5.34
C GLU A 233 0.38 9.24 -4.25
N LEU A 234 0.68 9.55 -2.99
CA LEU A 234 0.25 8.72 -1.85
C LEU A 234 -1.27 8.57 -1.76
N SER A 235 -2.04 9.58 -2.20
CA SER A 235 -3.50 9.52 -2.22
C SER A 235 -4.08 8.43 -3.12
N ARG A 236 -3.28 7.90 -4.05
CA ARG A 236 -3.69 6.80 -4.95
C ARG A 236 -3.67 5.45 -4.25
N HIS A 237 -3.07 5.37 -3.08
CA HIS A 237 -2.92 4.16 -2.31
C HIS A 237 -4.02 4.07 -1.23
N PRO A 238 -4.69 2.92 -1.09
CA PRO A 238 -5.60 2.70 0.04
C PRO A 238 -4.85 2.59 1.37
N VAL A 239 -5.57 2.69 2.50
CA VAL A 239 -5.07 2.24 3.81
C VAL A 239 -5.45 0.78 4.11
N VAL A 240 -6.47 0.27 3.42
CA VAL A 240 -6.90 -1.13 3.47
C VAL A 240 -7.19 -1.64 2.06
N LEU A 241 -6.54 -2.71 1.66
CA LEU A 241 -6.72 -3.36 0.37
C LEU A 241 -7.18 -4.80 0.60
N VAL A 242 -8.20 -5.25 -0.13
CA VAL A 242 -8.61 -6.65 -0.17
C VAL A 242 -8.27 -7.22 -1.54
N VAL A 243 -7.44 -8.25 -1.61
CA VAL A 243 -7.14 -8.97 -2.87
C VAL A 243 -7.62 -10.41 -2.74
N ASN A 244 -8.58 -10.80 -3.57
CA ASN A 244 -9.31 -12.06 -3.41
C ASN A 244 -9.87 -12.18 -1.97
N ASP A 245 -9.45 -13.22 -1.24
CA ASP A 245 -9.88 -13.52 0.13
C ASP A 245 -8.91 -12.97 1.19
N TRP A 246 -7.98 -12.06 0.83
CA TRP A 246 -6.90 -11.61 1.72
C TRP A 246 -6.97 -10.10 1.97
N VAL A 247 -6.88 -9.71 3.24
CA VAL A 247 -6.80 -8.30 3.68
C VAL A 247 -5.34 -7.88 3.81
N PHE A 248 -5.00 -6.72 3.27
CA PHE A 248 -3.69 -6.08 3.37
C PHE A 248 -3.86 -4.70 3.98
N CYS A 249 -3.19 -4.45 5.10
CA CYS A 249 -3.18 -3.15 5.76
C CYS A 249 -1.91 -3.02 6.58
N HIS A 250 -1.51 -1.80 6.91
CA HIS A 250 -0.21 -1.57 7.51
C HIS A 250 -0.11 -2.06 8.97
N GLY A 251 -0.95 -1.54 9.88
CA GLY A 251 -0.94 -1.92 11.30
C GLY A 251 -1.93 -3.04 11.65
N GLY A 252 -3.19 -2.89 11.21
CA GLY A 252 -4.21 -3.93 11.38
C GLY A 252 -5.64 -3.40 11.31
N LEU A 253 -6.56 -4.23 10.78
CA LEU A 253 -7.99 -3.91 10.70
C LEU A 253 -8.75 -4.43 11.93
N LEU A 254 -9.72 -3.67 12.44
CA LEU A 254 -10.55 -4.01 13.60
C LEU A 254 -12.04 -4.01 13.20
N PRO A 255 -12.96 -4.64 13.97
CA PRO A 255 -14.37 -4.75 13.58
C PRO A 255 -15.02 -3.38 13.32
N HIS A 256 -14.73 -2.38 14.16
CA HIS A 256 -15.28 -1.04 14.01
C HIS A 256 -14.75 -0.30 12.77
N HIS A 257 -13.55 -0.65 12.26
CA HIS A 257 -13.07 -0.13 10.97
C HIS A 257 -13.90 -0.70 9.80
N VAL A 258 -14.29 -1.98 9.89
CA VAL A 258 -15.13 -2.62 8.88
C VAL A 258 -16.54 -2.03 8.91
N GLU A 259 -17.09 -1.80 10.11
CA GLU A 259 -18.37 -1.10 10.31
C GLU A 259 -18.35 0.32 9.74
N TYR A 260 -17.24 1.04 9.90
CA TYR A 260 -17.06 2.37 9.32
C TYR A 260 -17.07 2.36 7.78
N GLY A 261 -16.56 1.28 7.18
CA GLY A 261 -16.54 1.06 5.74
C GLY A 261 -15.15 1.26 5.13
N ILE A 262 -14.61 0.19 4.52
CA ILE A 262 -13.28 0.18 3.89
C ILE A 262 -13.16 1.23 2.78
N GLU A 263 -14.10 1.25 1.83
CA GLU A 263 -14.09 2.21 0.72
C GLU A 263 -14.21 3.65 1.21
N ARG A 264 -15.06 3.87 2.22
CA ARG A 264 -15.23 5.19 2.84
C ARG A 264 -13.92 5.68 3.45
N MET A 265 -13.29 4.85 4.26
CA MET A 265 -12.04 5.17 4.93
C MET A 265 -10.91 5.45 3.94
N ASN A 266 -10.76 4.59 2.92
CA ASN A 266 -9.81 4.79 1.83
C ASN A 266 -10.04 6.10 1.09
N LYS A 267 -11.30 6.42 0.78
CA LYS A 267 -11.69 7.66 0.10
C LYS A 267 -11.39 8.89 0.94
N GLU A 268 -11.74 8.90 2.22
CA GLU A 268 -11.51 10.05 3.12
C GLU A 268 -10.00 10.33 3.31
N VAL A 269 -9.17 9.29 3.45
CA VAL A 269 -7.70 9.44 3.48
C VAL A 269 -7.18 10.01 2.16
N SER A 270 -7.68 9.49 1.04
CA SER A 270 -7.29 9.96 -0.28
C SER A 270 -7.66 11.43 -0.53
N GLU A 271 -8.89 11.83 -0.20
CA GLU A 271 -9.38 13.21 -0.34
C GLU A 271 -8.60 14.17 0.57
N TRP A 272 -8.27 13.75 1.80
CA TRP A 272 -7.40 14.50 2.70
C TRP A 272 -6.01 14.70 2.09
N MET A 273 -5.34 13.64 1.62
CA MET A 273 -4.01 13.74 1.00
C MET A 273 -4.00 14.61 -0.27
N ARG A 274 -5.10 14.61 -1.05
CA ARG A 274 -5.27 15.48 -2.22
C ARG A 274 -5.52 16.95 -1.87
N GLY A 275 -5.82 17.26 -0.61
CA GLY A 275 -6.17 18.60 -0.15
C GLY A 275 -7.58 19.04 -0.56
N LEU A 276 -8.51 18.09 -0.78
CA LEU A 276 -9.88 18.38 -1.24
C LEU A 276 -10.88 18.64 -0.10
N ASN A 277 -10.47 18.46 1.15
CA ASN A 277 -11.30 18.76 2.32
C ASN A 277 -11.26 20.25 2.66
N GLU A 278 -11.88 21.09 1.82
CA GLU A 278 -11.86 22.56 1.96
C GLU A 278 -12.70 23.08 3.15
N ASN A 279 -13.63 22.28 3.69
CA ASN A 279 -14.60 22.72 4.70
C ASN A 279 -14.39 22.14 6.10
N ASP A 280 -13.54 21.12 6.25
CA ASP A 280 -13.23 20.53 7.55
C ASP A 280 -11.81 19.94 7.44
N ASN A 281 -10.82 20.57 8.10
CA ASN A 281 -9.45 20.05 8.21
C ASN A 281 -9.38 18.78 9.08
N THR A 282 -10.45 17.98 9.10
CA THR A 282 -10.57 16.76 9.88
C THR A 282 -9.75 15.67 9.21
N LEU A 283 -8.58 15.45 9.80
CA LEU A 283 -7.76 14.26 9.58
C LEU A 283 -8.61 13.00 9.82
N PRO A 284 -8.58 11.99 8.94
CA PRO A 284 -9.37 10.76 9.10
C PRO A 284 -8.76 9.86 10.19
N PHE A 285 -8.97 10.24 11.46
CA PHE A 285 -8.36 9.64 12.65
C PHE A 285 -8.47 8.11 12.68
N ILE A 286 -9.63 7.56 12.33
CA ILE A 286 -9.87 6.11 12.33
C ILE A 286 -8.85 5.33 11.49
N ALA A 287 -8.32 5.94 10.42
CA ALA A 287 -7.25 5.34 9.62
C ALA A 287 -5.87 5.78 10.10
N THR A 288 -5.67 7.07 10.34
CA THR A 288 -4.34 7.71 10.31
C THR A 288 -3.75 8.01 11.69
N ARG A 289 -4.55 8.02 12.77
CA ARG A 289 -4.06 8.45 14.09
C ARG A 289 -4.79 7.79 15.25
N GLY A 290 -4.01 7.35 16.23
CA GLY A 290 -4.51 6.67 17.43
C GLY A 290 -3.97 5.26 17.50
N TYR A 291 -3.84 4.70 18.70
CA TYR A 291 -3.26 3.36 18.88
C TYR A 291 -4.11 2.24 18.25
N ASP A 292 -5.37 2.51 17.97
CA ASP A 292 -6.33 1.61 17.34
C ASP A 292 -6.48 1.86 15.85
N SER A 293 -5.93 2.94 15.28
CA SER A 293 -6.11 3.27 13.87
C SER A 293 -5.47 2.23 12.94
N VAL A 294 -5.98 2.12 11.71
CA VAL A 294 -5.52 1.11 10.73
C VAL A 294 -4.00 1.08 10.56
N VAL A 295 -3.34 2.25 10.51
CA VAL A 295 -1.89 2.34 10.27
C VAL A 295 -1.05 2.26 11.55
N TRP A 296 -1.63 2.39 12.74
CA TRP A 296 -0.87 2.41 14.00
C TRP A 296 -1.12 1.22 14.92
N ASN A 297 -2.21 0.49 14.67
CA ASN A 297 -2.60 -0.64 15.50
C ASN A 297 -1.52 -1.73 15.50
N ARG A 298 -1.26 -2.28 16.69
CA ARG A 298 -0.28 -3.38 16.90
C ARG A 298 -0.90 -4.59 17.58
N LEU A 299 -2.22 -4.65 17.72
CA LEU A 299 -2.95 -5.70 18.42
C LEU A 299 -2.54 -7.10 17.96
N TYR A 300 -2.41 -7.29 16.65
CA TYR A 300 -2.12 -8.61 16.08
C TYR A 300 -0.63 -8.96 16.03
N SER A 301 0.26 -7.98 16.18
CA SER A 301 1.69 -8.15 15.95
C SER A 301 2.56 -8.11 17.20
N ARG A 302 2.00 -7.73 18.36
CA ARG A 302 2.70 -7.77 19.64
C ARG A 302 2.82 -9.20 20.16
N ASP A 303 4.06 -9.67 20.28
CA ASP A 303 4.40 -10.81 21.11
C ASP A 303 4.71 -10.30 22.51
N SER A 304 3.80 -10.48 23.46
CA SER A 304 4.12 -10.31 24.88
C SER A 304 4.21 -11.70 25.53
N PRO A 305 5.37 -12.06 26.13
CA PRO A 305 5.53 -13.33 26.83
C PRO A 305 4.64 -13.46 28.07
N ASP A 306 4.04 -12.34 28.51
CA ASP A 306 3.08 -12.28 29.61
C ASP A 306 1.62 -12.30 29.14
N LEU A 307 1.37 -12.45 27.83
CA LEU A 307 0.01 -12.64 27.32
C LEU A 307 -0.53 -13.96 27.86
N VAL A 308 -1.38 -13.84 28.87
CA VAL A 308 -2.14 -14.97 29.42
C VAL A 308 -3.00 -15.54 28.28
N ASP A 309 -3.18 -16.87 28.23
CA ASP A 309 -3.97 -17.57 27.20
C ASP A 309 -5.33 -16.91 26.88
N TYR A 310 -5.94 -16.28 27.88
CA TYR A 310 -7.19 -15.52 27.73
C TYR A 310 -7.06 -14.33 26.76
N GLN A 311 -5.96 -13.56 26.84
CA GLN A 311 -5.74 -12.42 25.94
C GLN A 311 -5.48 -12.88 24.51
N ALA A 312 -4.74 -13.98 24.32
CA ALA A 312 -4.55 -14.57 22.98
C ALA A 312 -5.88 -15.02 22.35
N LYS A 313 -6.78 -15.61 23.15
CA LYS A 313 -8.14 -15.97 22.70
C LYS A 313 -8.99 -14.75 22.34
N GLN A 314 -8.89 -13.66 23.11
CA GLN A 314 -9.58 -12.40 22.78
C GLN A 314 -9.09 -11.82 21.45
N VAL A 315 -7.77 -11.77 21.23
CA VAL A 315 -7.21 -11.27 19.97
C VAL A 315 -7.62 -12.16 18.79
N SER A 316 -7.59 -13.49 18.94
CA SER A 316 -8.09 -14.43 17.92
C SER A 316 -9.56 -14.16 17.59
N SER A 317 -10.40 -13.98 18.60
CA SER A 317 -11.84 -13.71 18.40
C SER A 317 -12.09 -12.39 17.67
N ILE A 318 -11.33 -11.33 18.00
CA ILE A 318 -11.43 -10.03 17.32
C ILE A 318 -11.00 -10.16 15.84
N LEU A 319 -9.93 -10.92 15.59
CA LEU A 319 -9.45 -11.18 14.23
C LEU A 319 -10.49 -11.97 13.42
N GLU A 320 -11.06 -13.04 13.99
CA GLU A 320 -12.11 -13.85 13.37
C GLU A 320 -13.35 -13.02 13.05
N GLU A 321 -13.81 -12.18 13.99
CA GLU A 321 -14.93 -11.26 13.78
C GLU A 321 -14.64 -10.27 12.65
N THR A 322 -13.44 -9.69 12.64
CA THR A 322 -13.00 -8.75 11.60
C THR A 322 -12.99 -9.42 10.22
N LEU A 323 -12.35 -10.59 10.10
CA LEU A 323 -12.25 -11.33 8.85
C LEU A 323 -13.62 -11.77 8.33
N HIS A 324 -14.48 -12.26 9.23
CA HIS A 324 -15.86 -12.61 8.89
C HIS A 324 -16.65 -11.39 8.40
N ALA A 325 -16.50 -10.23 9.05
CA ALA A 325 -17.18 -9.01 8.63
C ALA A 325 -16.73 -8.51 7.24
N VAL A 326 -15.46 -8.72 6.88
CA VAL A 326 -14.95 -8.41 5.53
C VAL A 326 -15.32 -9.50 4.50
N GLY A 327 -15.52 -10.74 4.94
CA GLY A 327 -15.63 -11.91 4.07
C GLY A 327 -14.26 -12.43 3.59
N ALA A 328 -13.21 -12.22 4.38
CA ALA A 328 -11.83 -12.63 4.08
C ALA A 328 -11.39 -13.84 4.92
N LYS A 329 -10.33 -14.52 4.49
CA LYS A 329 -9.75 -15.69 5.16
C LYS A 329 -8.54 -15.36 6.03
N ALA A 330 -7.75 -14.37 5.62
CA ALA A 330 -6.55 -13.98 6.34
C ALA A 330 -6.24 -12.49 6.14
N MET A 331 -5.46 -11.95 7.07
CA MET A 331 -4.94 -10.59 7.05
C MET A 331 -3.41 -10.60 7.01
N VAL A 332 -2.82 -9.66 6.29
CA VAL A 332 -1.37 -9.45 6.20
C VAL A 332 -1.04 -8.04 6.68
N VAL A 333 -0.09 -7.93 7.61
CA VAL A 333 0.30 -6.67 8.27
C VAL A 333 1.81 -6.45 8.31
N GLY A 334 2.21 -5.18 8.28
CA GLY A 334 3.58 -4.68 8.48
C GLY A 334 3.76 -4.04 9.86
N HIS A 335 4.38 -2.86 9.91
CA HIS A 335 4.43 -1.88 11.02
C HIS A 335 5.19 -2.28 12.31
N THR A 336 5.11 -3.56 12.68
CA THR A 336 5.71 -4.10 13.90
C THR A 336 6.79 -5.10 13.53
N PRO A 337 8.07 -4.71 13.64
CA PRO A 337 9.17 -5.57 13.26
C PRO A 337 9.15 -6.91 13.99
N GLN A 338 9.19 -7.99 13.22
CA GLN A 338 9.21 -9.37 13.67
C GLN A 338 10.66 -9.86 13.69
N THR A 339 11.22 -10.07 14.88
CA THR A 339 12.63 -10.48 15.05
C THR A 339 12.93 -11.92 14.62
N ILE A 340 11.89 -12.73 14.39
CA ILE A 340 11.98 -14.13 13.95
C ILE A 340 11.72 -14.30 12.44
N GLY A 341 11.63 -13.20 11.69
CA GLY A 341 11.24 -13.21 10.29
C GLY A 341 9.72 -13.22 10.08
N VAL A 342 9.31 -13.37 8.82
CA VAL A 342 7.89 -13.45 8.44
C VAL A 342 7.29 -14.68 9.09
N ASN A 343 6.14 -14.49 9.73
CA ASN A 343 5.47 -15.54 10.47
C ASN A 343 3.94 -15.33 10.51
N CYS A 344 3.22 -16.31 11.04
CA CYS A 344 1.76 -16.27 11.16
C CYS A 344 1.31 -16.59 12.59
N LYS A 345 0.08 -16.21 12.93
CA LYS A 345 -0.61 -16.61 14.17
C LYS A 345 -2.06 -17.00 13.93
N TYR A 346 -2.69 -17.61 14.95
CA TYR A 346 -4.12 -17.94 14.98
C TYR A 346 -4.54 -18.78 13.78
N ASN A 347 -3.92 -19.95 13.62
CA ASN A 347 -4.06 -20.83 12.44
C ASN A 347 -3.75 -20.11 11.12
N CYS A 348 -2.78 -19.18 11.18
CA CYS A 348 -2.38 -18.30 10.08
C CYS A 348 -3.51 -17.46 9.45
N SER A 349 -4.52 -17.09 10.24
CA SER A 349 -5.47 -16.04 9.86
C SER A 349 -4.85 -14.63 9.92
N ILE A 350 -3.68 -14.47 10.57
CA ILE A 350 -2.85 -13.26 10.49
C ILE A 350 -1.42 -13.61 10.08
N TRP A 351 -0.88 -12.83 9.14
CA TRP A 351 0.50 -12.85 8.69
C TRP A 351 1.19 -11.53 9.01
N ARG A 352 2.38 -11.62 9.61
CA ARG A 352 3.16 -10.48 10.08
C ARG A 352 4.45 -10.45 9.30
N ILE A 353 4.60 -9.47 8.41
CA ILE A 353 5.63 -9.53 7.37
C ILE A 353 6.69 -8.43 7.45
N ASP A 354 6.54 -7.46 8.36
CA ASP A 354 7.61 -6.52 8.66
C ASP A 354 8.72 -7.24 9.43
N VAL A 355 9.87 -7.43 8.79
CA VAL A 355 11.06 -8.04 9.40
C VAL A 355 12.10 -7.01 9.85
N GLY A 356 11.80 -5.70 9.71
CA GLY A 356 12.74 -4.61 9.95
C GLY A 356 13.92 -4.63 8.98
N MET A 357 13.68 -4.89 7.69
CA MET A 357 14.76 -5.12 6.73
C MET A 357 15.65 -3.89 6.48
N SER A 358 15.09 -2.69 6.56
CA SER A 358 15.81 -1.43 6.40
C SER A 358 16.95 -1.30 7.42
N SER A 359 18.07 -0.78 6.97
CA SER A 359 19.22 -0.43 7.81
C SER A 359 18.88 0.61 8.89
N GLY A 360 17.85 1.43 8.68
CA GLY A 360 17.34 2.39 9.67
C GLY A 360 16.44 1.77 10.76
N VAL A 361 16.20 0.45 10.71
CA VAL A 361 15.32 -0.28 11.65
C VAL A 361 16.06 -1.44 12.34
N LEU A 362 16.10 -2.63 11.76
CA LEU A 362 16.83 -3.79 12.31
C LEU A 362 17.96 -4.29 11.38
N ASN A 363 18.04 -3.77 10.15
CA ASN A 363 18.93 -4.23 9.10
C ASN A 363 18.80 -5.74 8.82
N SER A 364 17.63 -6.31 9.05
CA SER A 364 17.37 -7.74 8.85
C SER A 364 17.49 -8.13 7.38
N ARG A 365 17.60 -9.44 7.13
CA ARG A 365 17.48 -9.97 5.76
C ARG A 365 16.05 -9.81 5.27
N PRO A 366 15.82 -9.38 4.01
CA PRO A 366 14.48 -9.35 3.43
C PRO A 366 13.84 -10.75 3.40
N GLU A 367 12.54 -10.78 3.64
CA GLU A 367 11.68 -11.95 3.46
C GLU A 367 10.37 -11.47 2.80
N VAL A 368 9.77 -12.33 1.98
CA VAL A 368 8.56 -11.99 1.19
C VAL A 368 7.50 -13.06 1.41
N LEU A 369 6.25 -12.64 1.60
CA LEU A 369 5.12 -13.56 1.65
C LEU A 369 4.63 -13.84 0.23
N GLU A 370 4.45 -15.11 -0.10
CA GLU A 370 3.83 -15.55 -1.35
C GLU A 370 2.52 -16.28 -1.06
N ILE A 371 1.48 -15.96 -1.80
CA ILE A 371 0.14 -16.54 -1.71
C ILE A 371 -0.24 -17.08 -3.10
N ILE A 372 -0.55 -18.37 -3.19
CA ILE A 372 -1.06 -19.04 -4.39
C ILE A 372 -2.24 -19.91 -3.96
N ASP A 373 -3.40 -19.73 -4.58
CA ASP A 373 -4.61 -20.51 -4.30
C ASP A 373 -4.94 -20.60 -2.80
N ASN A 374 -4.92 -19.46 -2.11
CA ASN A 374 -5.12 -19.33 -0.66
C ASN A 374 -4.11 -20.04 0.24
N THR A 375 -3.03 -20.57 -0.34
CA THR A 375 -1.91 -21.15 0.41
C THR A 375 -0.78 -20.15 0.47
N ALA A 376 -0.26 -19.93 1.67
CA ALA A 376 0.81 -18.97 1.90
C ALA A 376 2.13 -19.67 2.27
N ARG A 377 3.24 -19.15 1.74
CA ARG A 377 4.60 -19.53 2.12
C ARG A 377 5.51 -18.30 2.16
N VAL A 378 6.64 -18.44 2.85
CA VAL A 378 7.63 -17.36 2.96
C VAL A 378 8.80 -17.66 2.04
N ILE A 379 9.19 -16.68 1.23
CA ILE A 379 10.41 -16.71 0.43
C ILE A 379 11.51 -16.04 1.26
N ARG A 380 12.53 -16.81 1.65
CA ARG A 380 13.71 -16.31 2.39
C ARG A 380 14.95 -16.26 1.52
N SER A 381 14.95 -16.98 0.40
CA SER A 381 16.06 -17.04 -0.54
C SER A 381 15.58 -17.17 -1.98
N LYS A 382 16.43 -16.77 -2.94
CA LYS A 382 16.21 -17.00 -4.38
C LYS A 382 16.08 -18.49 -4.76
N ARG A 383 16.44 -19.43 -3.86
CA ARG A 383 16.23 -20.87 -4.07
C ARG A 383 14.83 -21.33 -3.66
N ASP A 384 14.19 -20.60 -2.73
CA ASP A 384 12.89 -20.99 -2.19
C ASP A 384 11.76 -20.75 -3.19
N SER A 385 11.93 -19.78 -4.11
CA SER A 385 10.99 -19.52 -5.20
C SER A 385 10.71 -20.75 -6.07
N TYR A 386 11.60 -21.74 -6.06
CA TYR A 386 11.51 -22.98 -6.85
C TYR A 386 11.11 -24.24 -6.06
N ILE A 387 10.87 -24.17 -4.74
CA ILE A 387 10.63 -25.35 -3.89
C ILE A 387 9.21 -25.32 -3.27
N GLU A 388 8.29 -26.16 -3.76
CA GLU A 388 6.89 -26.31 -3.31
C GLU A 388 6.72 -26.84 -1.86
N LEU A 389 7.78 -27.22 -1.16
CA LEU A 389 7.72 -28.05 0.07
C LEU A 389 7.48 -27.31 1.40
N GLN A 390 7.10 -26.03 1.41
CA GLN A 390 6.77 -25.27 2.63
C GLN A 390 5.40 -24.58 2.55
N ALA A 391 4.45 -25.21 1.88
CA ALA A 391 3.09 -24.71 1.72
C ALA A 391 2.24 -25.16 2.93
N ALA A 392 1.73 -24.22 3.73
CA ALA A 392 0.71 -24.52 4.75
C ALA A 392 -0.65 -24.55 4.06
N ALA A 393 -1.18 -25.75 3.77
CA ALA A 393 -2.51 -25.91 3.19
C ALA A 393 -3.60 -25.59 4.22
N TYR A 394 -4.60 -24.80 3.82
CA TYR A 394 -5.78 -24.48 4.64
C TYR A 394 -7.03 -25.17 4.10
N THR A 395 -7.84 -25.70 5.02
CA THR A 395 -9.21 -26.21 4.81
C THR A 395 -10.23 -25.28 5.42
#